data_AF-A0A8T0H1P1-F1
#
_entry.id   AF-A0A8T0H1P1-F1
#
_cell.length_a   1.000
_cell.length_b   1.000
_cell.length_c   1.000
_cell.angle_alpha   90.00
_cell.angle_beta   90.00
_cell.angle_gamma   90.00
#
_symmetry.space_group_name_H-M   'P 1'
#
loop_
_entity.id
_entity.type
_entity.pdbx_description
1 polymer ?
#
loop_
_entity_poly.entity_id
_entity_poly.type
_entity_poly.pdbx_seq_one_letter_code
_entity_poly.pdbx_strand_id
1 'polypeptide(L)'
;MRQVAKMVAKSRIWVFSGGFHRIVFLSVCLSVCLEAALAQGSDAGKVYLDQKELEVKWIAGNASLNDANCGSLDGCSAACSRVRCIPVTGEQLQCTLVDNNQYYTLCPSGNCENMTLVDYNRSYINLPAPGLITLSTEVARDICLQRVLDSTFKTLSFPTDYNELYFGSTSGAFRQFPGREQNDSQCKSFDNRWRPWYLNGISVARDLKILVDIGNGMGNPVTADYDPSVGATYLDVAKNLALGLLQTVSPGDRVEAFSFDNVAATSLGGMFTVNSTYDYFNPYGHQELGALVTSLKSLAPSSQTGASSSDLNGAILKAASSFNQLKSLKVIIVLSNGLFVVNSTTFPSTALQSNKAKLMVYKLPTNDDGGDKFLLKTSFQKDICSVQGSFESLDAPATLNPLYSLRRYFTFLAGVQLSAVGGNVTWSNPYASVSQNLTAITPTYPAFGSDGLLIGVAGSDVVTSKLDESLRALVLRDFSRRNKGTLPAPDIISMTCYYQNTSANLVCSSSTLPSSSAICPKNDTSSTLAQRTCCGTCGPSSGSSGKSGLAAGAIAGISIAAVVAVVNAAVCTICAIRWWRRRRRDQGGPPPHPPFRGGDANIPPFPGDD
;
A
#
# COMPACT_ATOMS: atom_id res chain seq x y z
N MET A 1 -24.27 -9.82 -26.13
CA MET A 1 -24.11 -9.84 -27.60
C MET A 1 -24.59 -11.13 -28.29
N ARG A 2 -24.20 -12.35 -27.88
CA ARG A 2 -24.65 -13.60 -28.54
C ARG A 2 -26.16 -13.90 -28.46
N GLN A 3 -26.88 -13.40 -27.45
CA GLN A 3 -28.35 -13.56 -27.38
C GLN A 3 -29.11 -12.53 -28.23
N VAL A 4 -28.61 -11.30 -28.36
CA VAL A 4 -29.20 -10.25 -29.22
C VAL A 4 -29.10 -10.65 -30.70
N ALA A 5 -27.98 -11.25 -31.11
CA ALA A 5 -27.81 -11.80 -32.46
C ALA A 5 -28.79 -12.96 -32.78
N LYS A 6 -29.25 -13.71 -31.76
CA LYS A 6 -30.23 -14.78 -31.93
C LYS A 6 -31.67 -14.27 -32.05
N MET A 7 -32.00 -13.11 -31.50
CA MET A 7 -33.33 -12.50 -31.66
C MET A 7 -33.48 -11.84 -33.03
N VAL A 8 -32.44 -11.16 -33.53
CA VAL A 8 -32.49 -10.51 -34.86
C VAL A 8 -32.57 -11.54 -36.00
N ALA A 9 -32.01 -12.74 -35.82
CA ALA A 9 -32.04 -13.80 -36.84
C ALA A 9 -33.40 -14.53 -36.97
N LYS A 10 -34.36 -14.33 -36.05
CA LYS A 10 -35.66 -15.04 -36.06
C LYS A 10 -36.84 -14.22 -36.58
N SER A 11 -36.66 -12.93 -36.88
CA SER A 11 -37.73 -12.08 -37.40
C SER A 11 -37.83 -12.18 -38.92
N ARG A 12 -38.53 -13.20 -39.44
CA ARG A 12 -39.05 -13.21 -40.81
C ARG A 12 -40.26 -12.26 -40.88
N ILE A 13 -40.02 -10.99 -41.19
CA ILE A 13 -41.07 -10.01 -41.46
C ILE A 13 -41.30 -9.95 -42.97
N TRP A 14 -42.53 -10.22 -43.37
CA TRP A 14 -43.04 -10.10 -44.73
C TRP A 14 -42.89 -8.67 -45.25
N VAL A 15 -42.51 -8.56 -46.52
CA VAL A 15 -42.25 -7.30 -47.23
C VAL A 15 -43.58 -6.59 -47.53
N PHE A 16 -43.80 -5.42 -46.93
CA PHE A 16 -44.75 -4.41 -47.39
C PHE A 16 -44.04 -3.05 -47.52
N SER A 17 -44.53 -2.25 -48.48
CA SER A 17 -43.83 -1.17 -49.16
C SER A 17 -43.52 0.10 -48.33
N GLY A 18 -42.40 0.73 -48.68
CA GLY A 18 -42.21 2.19 -48.78
C GLY A 18 -42.01 3.02 -47.52
N GLY A 19 -42.89 2.92 -46.53
CA GLY A 19 -42.92 3.85 -45.38
C GLY A 19 -42.48 3.24 -44.04
N PHE A 20 -42.79 1.97 -43.84
CA PHE A 20 -42.64 1.30 -42.54
C PHE A 20 -41.17 1.01 -42.16
N HIS A 21 -40.29 0.85 -43.16
CA HIS A 21 -38.87 0.62 -42.93
C HIS A 21 -38.17 1.80 -42.27
N ARG A 22 -38.56 3.05 -42.55
CA ARG A 22 -37.89 4.22 -41.94
C ARG A 22 -38.19 4.35 -40.46
N ILE A 23 -39.41 4.05 -40.02
CA ILE A 23 -39.84 4.16 -38.62
C ILE A 23 -39.26 3.03 -37.77
N VAL A 24 -39.24 1.79 -38.29
CA VAL A 24 -38.62 0.65 -37.58
C VAL A 24 -37.11 0.84 -37.46
N PHE A 25 -36.43 1.35 -38.50
CA PHE A 25 -35.00 1.66 -38.43
C PHE A 25 -34.69 2.78 -37.43
N LEU A 26 -35.50 3.84 -37.38
CA LEU A 26 -35.35 4.91 -36.40
C LEU A 26 -35.58 4.41 -34.96
N SER A 27 -36.59 3.57 -34.74
CA SER A 27 -36.88 2.98 -33.42
C SER A 27 -35.75 2.06 -32.94
N VAL A 28 -35.22 1.20 -33.82
CA VAL A 28 -34.08 0.33 -33.52
C VAL A 28 -32.80 1.14 -33.31
N CYS A 29 -32.56 2.19 -34.10
CA CYS A 29 -31.43 3.10 -33.85
C CYS A 29 -31.57 3.85 -32.52
N LEU A 30 -32.77 4.32 -32.16
CA LEU A 30 -33.00 5.02 -30.90
C LEU A 30 -32.78 4.09 -29.70
N SER A 31 -33.25 2.85 -29.78
CA SER A 31 -33.08 1.86 -28.71
C SER A 31 -31.64 1.35 -28.59
N VAL A 32 -30.93 1.16 -29.70
CA VAL A 32 -29.49 0.83 -29.69
C VAL A 32 -28.64 2.01 -29.19
N CYS A 33 -28.98 3.26 -29.54
CA CYS A 33 -28.31 4.45 -29.00
C CYS A 33 -28.61 4.65 -27.51
N LEU A 34 -29.83 4.36 -27.06
CA LEU A 34 -30.20 4.42 -25.64
C LEU A 34 -29.47 3.34 -24.83
N GLU A 35 -29.39 2.11 -25.34
CA GLU A 35 -28.62 1.03 -24.71
C GLU A 35 -27.11 1.32 -24.70
N ALA A 36 -26.56 1.90 -25.77
CA ALA A 36 -25.16 2.30 -25.83
C ALA A 36 -24.83 3.46 -24.88
N ALA A 37 -25.73 4.45 -24.76
CA ALA A 37 -25.58 5.56 -23.81
C ALA A 37 -25.73 5.09 -22.36
N LEU A 38 -26.67 4.19 -22.08
CA LEU A 38 -26.81 3.55 -20.77
C LEU A 38 -25.62 2.64 -20.42
N ALA A 39 -25.04 1.95 -21.41
CA ALA A 39 -23.84 1.15 -21.22
C ALA A 39 -22.59 2.00 -20.95
N GLN A 40 -22.44 3.14 -21.63
CA GLN A 40 -21.34 4.10 -21.39
C GLN A 40 -21.45 4.77 -20.02
N GLY A 41 -22.66 5.18 -19.61
CA GLY A 41 -22.91 5.70 -18.26
C GLY A 41 -22.74 4.63 -17.17
N SER A 42 -23.07 3.37 -17.45
CA SER A 42 -22.89 2.25 -16.52
C SER A 42 -21.41 1.97 -16.19
N ASP A 43 -20.48 2.27 -17.11
CA ASP A 43 -19.08 1.88 -17.00
C ASP A 43 -18.16 3.01 -16.50
N ALA A 44 -18.62 4.27 -16.48
CA ALA A 44 -17.79 5.41 -16.09
C ALA A 44 -17.18 5.28 -14.68
N GLY A 45 -17.95 4.77 -13.71
CA GLY A 45 -17.44 4.49 -12.36
C GLY A 45 -16.37 3.40 -12.35
N LYS A 46 -16.51 2.37 -13.18
CA LYS A 46 -15.51 1.31 -13.32
C LYS A 46 -14.23 1.84 -13.97
N VAL A 47 -14.34 2.59 -15.06
CA VAL A 47 -13.22 3.24 -15.75
C VAL A 47 -12.46 4.15 -14.79
N TYR A 48 -13.18 4.95 -13.99
CA TYR A 48 -12.57 5.80 -12.98
C TYR A 48 -11.77 5.00 -11.94
N LEU A 49 -12.34 3.92 -11.38
CA LEU A 49 -11.63 3.09 -10.41
C LEU A 49 -10.49 2.28 -11.03
N ASP A 50 -10.63 1.79 -12.26
CA ASP A 50 -9.53 1.13 -12.98
C ASP A 50 -8.35 2.07 -13.19
N GLN A 51 -8.61 3.34 -13.52
CA GLN A 51 -7.57 4.36 -13.65
C GLN A 51 -6.84 4.57 -12.32
N LYS A 52 -7.57 4.63 -11.20
CA LYS A 52 -6.98 4.74 -9.85
C LYS A 52 -6.11 3.52 -9.50
N GLU A 53 -6.53 2.33 -9.90
CA GLU A 53 -5.74 1.11 -9.72
C GLU A 53 -4.45 1.11 -10.56
N LEU A 54 -4.48 1.66 -11.78
CA LEU A 54 -3.29 1.83 -12.61
C LEU A 54 -2.30 2.85 -12.02
N GLU A 55 -2.82 3.98 -11.50
CA GLU A 55 -2.00 5.02 -10.84
C GLU A 55 -1.16 4.43 -9.70
N VAL A 56 -1.79 3.67 -8.78
CA VAL A 56 -1.08 3.12 -7.62
C VAL A 56 -0.08 2.02 -8.00
N LYS A 57 -0.38 1.23 -9.03
CA LYS A 57 0.58 0.26 -9.60
C LYS A 57 1.80 0.96 -10.18
N TRP A 58 1.61 2.07 -10.89
CA TRP A 58 2.72 2.85 -11.43
C TRP A 58 3.57 3.52 -10.34
N ILE A 59 2.95 4.03 -9.27
CA ILE A 59 3.69 4.58 -8.13
C ILE A 59 4.52 3.47 -7.48
N ALA A 60 3.92 2.31 -7.17
CA ALA A 60 4.62 1.18 -6.55
C ALA A 60 5.76 0.63 -7.43
N GLY A 61 5.53 0.52 -8.74
CA GLY A 61 6.55 0.08 -9.70
C GLY A 61 7.75 1.04 -9.74
N ASN A 62 7.51 2.34 -9.83
CA ASN A 62 8.59 3.33 -9.79
C ASN A 62 9.30 3.34 -8.43
N ALA A 63 8.57 3.21 -7.31
CA ALA A 63 9.18 3.13 -5.99
C ALA A 63 10.14 1.94 -5.86
N SER A 64 9.77 0.80 -6.45
CA SER A 64 10.60 -0.42 -6.50
C SER A 64 11.88 -0.20 -7.33
N LEU A 65 11.78 0.51 -8.46
CA LEU A 65 12.95 0.88 -9.28
C LEU A 65 13.88 1.85 -8.54
N ASN A 66 13.30 2.80 -7.80
CA ASN A 66 14.06 3.80 -7.05
C ASN A 66 14.85 3.19 -5.90
N ASP A 67 14.31 2.18 -5.23
CA ASP A 67 14.97 1.54 -4.08
C ASP A 67 16.31 0.89 -4.45
N ALA A 68 16.45 0.42 -5.70
CA ALA A 68 17.70 -0.11 -6.24
C ALA A 68 18.67 0.98 -6.74
N ASN A 69 18.23 2.24 -6.84
CA ASN A 69 19.01 3.33 -7.43
C ASN A 69 19.84 4.06 -6.36
N CYS A 70 20.92 3.42 -5.89
CA CYS A 70 21.79 3.99 -4.86
C CYS A 70 22.44 5.31 -5.27
N GLY A 71 22.64 5.56 -6.56
CA GLY A 71 23.18 6.84 -7.06
C GLY A 71 22.26 8.03 -6.78
N SER A 72 20.96 7.80 -6.52
CA SER A 72 20.06 8.86 -6.06
C SER A 72 20.35 9.31 -4.62
N LEU A 73 21.13 8.56 -3.84
CA LEU A 73 21.59 9.04 -2.53
C LEU A 73 22.57 10.20 -2.67
N ASP A 74 23.35 10.21 -3.76
CA ASP A 74 24.22 11.33 -4.11
C ASP A 74 23.37 12.57 -4.42
N GLY A 75 23.73 13.70 -3.80
CA GLY A 75 23.00 14.96 -3.96
C GLY A 75 21.67 15.06 -3.21
N CYS A 76 21.35 14.13 -2.29
CA CYS A 76 20.14 14.24 -1.47
C CYS A 76 20.06 15.54 -0.66
N SER A 77 21.21 16.06 -0.20
CA SER A 77 21.30 17.36 0.46
C SER A 77 20.91 18.54 -0.45
N ALA A 78 21.32 18.51 -1.71
CA ALA A 78 21.04 19.57 -2.68
C ALA A 78 19.58 19.58 -3.14
N ALA A 79 18.95 18.40 -3.18
CA ALA A 79 17.54 18.20 -3.53
C ALA A 79 16.74 17.64 -2.33
N CYS A 80 16.87 18.30 -1.19
CA CYS A 80 16.25 17.92 0.06
C CYS A 80 14.72 17.79 -0.04
N SER A 81 14.12 16.93 0.78
CA SER A 81 12.67 16.76 0.86
C SER A 81 12.04 17.70 1.87
N ARG A 82 10.82 18.16 1.54
CA ARG A 82 10.08 19.12 2.34
C ARG A 82 9.24 18.41 3.40
N VAL A 83 9.45 18.69 4.68
CA VAL A 83 8.58 18.17 5.75
C VAL A 83 7.34 19.05 5.90
N ARG A 84 6.16 18.43 5.99
CA ARG A 84 4.85 19.12 6.05
C ARG A 84 4.74 20.14 7.19
N CYS A 85 5.36 19.88 8.34
CA CYS A 85 5.27 20.74 9.53
C CYS A 85 6.47 21.64 9.78
N ILE A 86 7.52 21.51 8.99
CA ILE A 86 8.62 22.49 9.02
C ILE A 86 8.23 23.59 8.03
N PRO A 87 8.38 24.88 8.27
CA PRO A 87 8.18 25.92 7.25
C PRO A 87 9.48 26.27 6.50
N VAL A 88 9.39 26.58 5.19
CA VAL A 88 10.51 26.98 4.32
C VAL A 88 10.06 28.11 3.38
N THR A 89 10.91 29.12 3.17
CA THR A 89 10.65 30.26 2.27
C THR A 89 10.98 29.95 0.80
N GLY A 90 10.32 30.64 -0.14
CA GLY A 90 10.72 30.66 -1.56
C GLY A 90 10.05 29.59 -2.44
N GLU A 91 9.03 28.91 -1.94
CA GLU A 91 8.26 27.92 -2.70
C GLU A 91 7.14 28.55 -3.54
N GLN A 92 6.83 27.93 -4.69
CA GLN A 92 5.74 28.36 -5.55
C GLN A 92 4.42 27.73 -5.09
N LEU A 93 3.92 28.24 -3.97
CA LEU A 93 2.67 27.79 -3.39
C LEU A 93 1.48 28.44 -4.11
N GLN A 94 0.49 27.64 -4.45
CA GLN A 94 -0.75 28.09 -5.07
C GLN A 94 -1.89 27.97 -4.07
N CYS A 95 -2.72 29.01 -4.00
CA CYS A 95 -3.95 28.97 -3.22
C CYS A 95 -5.00 28.14 -3.95
N THR A 96 -5.27 26.94 -3.42
CA THR A 96 -6.21 25.98 -4.01
C THR A 96 -7.44 25.81 -3.11
N LEU A 97 -8.60 25.65 -3.75
CA LEU A 97 -9.83 25.32 -3.05
C LEU A 97 -9.72 23.93 -2.38
N VAL A 98 -10.11 23.83 -1.11
CA VAL A 98 -10.19 22.59 -0.33
C VAL A 98 -11.45 22.62 0.51
N ASP A 99 -12.05 21.48 0.83
CA ASP A 99 -13.40 21.51 1.42
C ASP A 99 -13.44 21.46 2.95
N ASN A 100 -12.27 21.29 3.55
CA ASN A 100 -12.10 21.33 4.99
C ASN A 100 -10.70 21.85 5.29
N ASN A 101 -10.49 23.15 5.10
CA ASN A 101 -9.24 23.77 5.50
C ASN A 101 -9.20 23.85 7.02
N GLN A 102 -8.58 22.90 7.70
CA GLN A 102 -8.48 22.92 9.16
C GLN A 102 -7.72 24.14 9.72
N TYR A 103 -7.13 24.96 8.86
CA TYR A 103 -6.38 26.17 9.19
C TYR A 103 -7.17 27.46 8.98
N TYR A 104 -8.45 27.40 8.60
CA TYR A 104 -9.24 28.61 8.34
C TYR A 104 -9.40 29.51 9.56
N THR A 105 -9.42 28.91 10.76
CA THR A 105 -9.49 29.63 12.04
C THR A 105 -8.26 30.48 12.31
N LEU A 106 -7.17 30.22 11.58
CA LEU A 106 -5.96 31.02 11.62
C LEU A 106 -6.07 32.30 10.77
N CYS A 107 -7.10 32.42 9.92
CA CYS A 107 -7.32 33.62 9.11
C CYS A 107 -8.07 34.70 9.91
N PRO A 108 -7.53 35.93 10.02
CA PRO A 108 -8.17 37.02 10.76
C PRO A 108 -9.54 37.47 10.21
N SER A 109 -9.82 37.19 8.94
CA SER A 109 -10.97 37.70 8.18
C SER A 109 -12.07 36.67 7.90
N GLY A 110 -11.92 35.40 8.33
CA GLY A 110 -12.93 34.33 8.20
C GLY A 110 -13.28 33.85 6.78
N ASN A 111 -12.90 34.57 5.72
CA ASN A 111 -13.42 34.34 4.36
C ASN A 111 -12.72 33.22 3.55
N CYS A 112 -12.00 32.31 4.19
CA CYS A 112 -11.10 31.37 3.52
C CYS A 112 -11.15 29.94 4.10
N GLU A 113 -12.35 29.57 4.55
CA GLU A 113 -12.70 28.23 5.07
C GLU A 113 -12.35 27.09 4.13
N ASN A 114 -12.23 27.41 2.84
CA ASN A 114 -12.04 26.43 1.79
C ASN A 114 -10.79 26.67 0.95
N MET A 115 -9.73 27.29 1.47
CA MET A 115 -8.51 27.51 0.69
C MET A 115 -7.25 27.16 1.47
N THR A 116 -6.31 26.47 0.82
CA THR A 116 -5.01 26.16 1.42
C THR A 116 -3.89 26.34 0.40
N LEU A 117 -2.67 26.54 0.89
CA LEU A 117 -1.48 26.58 0.05
C LEU A 117 -1.08 25.15 -0.34
N VAL A 118 -0.95 24.93 -1.64
CA VAL A 118 -0.59 23.66 -2.25
C VAL A 118 0.61 23.85 -3.17
N ASP A 119 1.56 22.91 -3.12
CA ASP A 119 2.70 22.85 -4.01
C ASP A 119 2.51 21.73 -5.05
N TYR A 120 2.20 22.12 -6.30
CA TYR A 120 2.09 21.18 -7.43
C TYR A 120 3.44 20.86 -8.07
N ASN A 121 4.53 21.47 -7.61
CA ASN A 121 5.87 21.23 -8.12
C ASN A 121 6.65 20.20 -7.30
N ARG A 122 6.17 19.79 -6.12
CA ARG A 122 6.87 18.79 -5.29
C ARG A 122 5.94 18.10 -4.33
N SER A 123 6.29 16.88 -3.94
CA SER A 123 5.66 16.20 -2.82
C SER A 123 6.28 16.64 -1.49
N TYR A 124 5.50 16.54 -0.42
CA TYR A 124 5.96 16.75 0.95
C TYR A 124 6.01 15.42 1.70
N ILE A 125 6.84 15.36 2.74
CA ILE A 125 6.99 14.20 3.60
C ILE A 125 6.43 14.45 5.00
N ASN A 126 5.85 13.41 5.59
CA ASN A 126 5.63 13.33 7.02
C ASN A 126 6.52 12.25 7.63
N LEU A 127 6.97 12.48 8.86
CA LEU A 127 7.86 11.60 9.59
C LEU A 127 7.05 10.83 10.65
N PRO A 128 7.46 9.59 10.99
CA PRO A 128 6.82 8.85 12.06
C PRO A 128 7.08 9.52 13.42
N ALA A 129 6.12 9.42 14.32
CA ALA A 129 6.28 9.88 15.71
C ALA A 129 7.47 9.17 16.39
N PRO A 130 8.26 9.86 17.23
CA PRO A 130 8.03 11.22 17.76
C PRO A 130 8.50 12.39 16.87
N GLY A 131 8.73 12.20 15.57
CA GLY A 131 9.19 13.28 14.69
C GLY A 131 10.65 13.63 15.00
N LEU A 132 11.50 12.60 14.91
CA LEU A 132 12.88 12.58 15.39
C LEU A 132 13.66 13.83 14.93
N ILE A 133 14.23 14.58 15.89
CA ILE A 133 15.17 15.70 15.65
C ILE A 133 16.41 15.21 14.88
N THR A 134 16.72 13.91 15.00
CA THR A 134 17.77 13.22 14.25
C THR A 134 17.11 12.08 13.47
N LEU A 135 17.02 12.19 12.14
CA LEU A 135 16.50 11.09 11.32
C LEU A 135 17.34 9.83 11.52
N SER A 136 16.66 8.70 11.66
CA SER A 136 17.34 7.42 11.57
C SER A 136 17.78 7.15 10.12
N THR A 137 18.83 6.33 9.95
CA THR A 137 19.46 6.07 8.66
C THR A 137 18.46 5.50 7.64
N GLU A 138 17.54 4.64 8.08
CA GLU A 138 16.52 4.05 7.21
C GLU A 138 15.48 5.08 6.74
N VAL A 139 15.07 6.00 7.61
CA VAL A 139 14.10 7.05 7.25
C VAL A 139 14.74 8.02 6.26
N ALA A 140 16.00 8.42 6.52
CA ALA A 140 16.75 9.28 5.61
C ALA A 140 16.93 8.62 4.23
N ARG A 141 17.30 7.32 4.21
CA ARG A 141 17.43 6.53 2.98
C ARG A 141 16.14 6.53 2.17
N ASP A 142 15.01 6.17 2.79
CA ASP A 142 13.72 6.09 2.08
C ASP A 142 13.28 7.46 1.56
N ILE A 143 13.47 8.53 2.33
CA ILE A 143 13.20 9.91 1.87
C ILE A 143 14.01 10.22 0.61
N CYS A 144 15.32 9.93 0.63
CA CYS A 144 16.23 10.22 -0.47
C CYS A 144 15.91 9.42 -1.73
N LEU A 145 15.77 8.10 -1.61
CA LEU A 145 15.51 7.22 -2.76
C LEU A 145 14.15 7.56 -3.40
N GLN A 146 13.14 7.85 -2.59
CA GLN A 146 11.78 8.05 -3.10
C GLN A 146 11.50 9.50 -3.55
N ARG A 147 12.47 10.42 -3.50
CA ARG A 147 12.28 11.82 -3.96
C ARG A 147 11.93 11.92 -5.44
N VAL A 148 12.42 10.98 -6.25
CA VAL A 148 12.19 10.97 -7.70
C VAL A 148 10.76 10.54 -8.06
N LEU A 149 9.93 10.12 -7.10
CA LEU A 149 8.50 9.91 -7.33
C LEU A 149 7.76 11.21 -7.70
N ASP A 150 8.33 12.39 -7.44
CA ASP A 150 7.70 13.67 -7.82
C ASP A 150 7.38 13.75 -9.31
N SER A 151 8.24 13.23 -10.19
CA SER A 151 7.94 13.18 -11.63
C SER A 151 6.76 12.27 -11.92
N THR A 152 6.71 11.09 -11.28
CA THR A 152 5.59 10.15 -11.41
C THR A 152 4.30 10.80 -10.92
N PHE A 153 4.30 11.43 -9.74
CA PHE A 153 3.11 12.08 -9.21
C PHE A 153 2.60 13.19 -10.11
N LYS A 154 3.48 14.03 -10.67
CA LYS A 154 3.08 15.09 -11.62
C LYS A 154 2.46 14.55 -12.90
N THR A 155 2.93 13.40 -13.40
CA THR A 155 2.35 12.76 -14.59
C THR A 155 0.95 12.20 -14.31
N LEU A 156 0.70 11.73 -13.08
CA LEU A 156 -0.56 11.07 -12.70
C LEU A 156 -1.60 12.03 -12.13
N SER A 157 -1.16 13.11 -11.50
CA SER A 157 -2.04 14.11 -10.91
C SER A 157 -2.45 15.14 -11.95
N PHE A 158 -3.75 15.46 -11.94
CA PHE A 158 -4.27 16.58 -12.72
C PHE A 158 -4.54 17.74 -11.75
N PRO A 159 -4.11 18.99 -12.06
CA PRO A 159 -4.26 20.15 -11.17
C PRO A 159 -5.71 20.49 -10.79
N THR A 160 -6.69 19.88 -11.46
CA THR A 160 -8.13 20.14 -11.29
C THR A 160 -8.82 19.16 -10.36
N ASP A 161 -8.18 18.04 -10.02
CA ASP A 161 -8.83 16.94 -9.34
C ASP A 161 -8.26 16.82 -7.91
N TYR A 162 -9.14 16.60 -6.94
CA TYR A 162 -8.81 16.28 -5.55
C TYR A 162 -8.11 14.91 -5.43
N ASN A 163 -7.00 14.74 -6.12
CA ASN A 163 -6.25 13.49 -6.24
C ASN A 163 -5.02 13.58 -5.35
N GLU A 164 -5.12 13.04 -4.13
CA GLU A 164 -3.96 12.87 -3.26
C GLU A 164 -3.29 11.55 -3.62
N LEU A 165 -2.08 11.63 -4.15
CA LEU A 165 -1.23 10.48 -4.46
C LEU A 165 -0.15 10.40 -3.40
N TYR A 166 0.14 9.19 -2.94
CA TYR A 166 1.13 9.04 -1.89
C TYR A 166 1.81 7.67 -1.88
N PHE A 167 2.97 7.66 -1.23
CA PHE A 167 3.75 6.48 -0.94
C PHE A 167 4.13 6.50 0.54
N GLY A 168 3.70 5.49 1.28
CA GLY A 168 4.13 5.26 2.66
C GLY A 168 5.22 4.21 2.68
N SER A 169 6.37 4.51 3.26
CA SER A 169 7.49 3.58 3.38
C SER A 169 7.36 2.69 4.62
N THR A 170 8.13 1.59 4.66
CA THR A 170 8.25 0.73 5.86
C THR A 170 9.03 1.39 7.00
N SER A 171 9.86 2.39 6.72
CA SER A 171 10.51 3.21 7.77
C SER A 171 9.55 4.19 8.45
N GLY A 172 8.35 4.41 7.88
CA GLY A 172 7.36 5.35 8.39
C GLY A 172 7.42 6.74 7.73
N ALA A 173 8.38 6.97 6.82
CA ALA A 173 8.36 8.16 5.97
C ALA A 173 7.16 8.07 5.02
N PHE A 174 6.33 9.11 5.03
CA PHE A 174 5.14 9.20 4.19
C PHE A 174 5.27 10.36 3.22
N ARG A 175 5.30 10.08 1.92
CA ARG A 175 5.42 11.09 0.86
C ARG A 175 4.05 11.31 0.19
N GLN A 176 3.60 12.55 0.12
CA GLN A 176 2.31 12.92 -0.44
C GLN A 176 2.44 14.04 -1.47
N PHE A 177 1.75 13.87 -2.59
CA PHE A 177 1.59 14.85 -3.65
C PHE A 177 0.09 15.19 -3.86
N PRO A 178 -0.26 16.46 -4.14
CA PRO A 178 0.63 17.63 -4.13
C PRO A 178 1.10 17.96 -2.70
N GLY A 179 2.20 18.69 -2.58
CA GLY A 179 2.76 19.10 -1.30
C GLY A 179 1.78 20.00 -0.53
N ARG A 180 1.57 19.72 0.76
CA ARG A 180 0.74 20.54 1.63
C ARG A 180 1.32 20.65 3.04
N GLU A 181 1.38 21.87 3.54
CA GLU A 181 1.74 22.13 4.93
C GLU A 181 0.72 21.54 5.92
N GLN A 182 1.19 21.22 7.12
CA GLN A 182 0.38 20.68 8.20
C GLN A 182 0.78 21.32 9.53
N ASN A 183 -0.14 21.35 10.52
CA ASN A 183 0.22 21.79 11.86
C ASN A 183 1.05 20.73 12.61
N ASP A 184 1.89 21.20 13.53
CA ASP A 184 2.80 20.34 14.30
C ASP A 184 2.11 19.19 15.03
N SER A 185 0.90 19.42 15.55
CA SER A 185 0.16 18.40 16.32
C SER A 185 -0.23 17.19 15.47
N GLN A 186 -0.54 17.43 14.19
CA GLN A 186 -0.94 16.39 13.25
C GLN A 186 0.25 15.65 12.64
N CYS A 187 1.40 16.32 12.45
CA CYS A 187 2.61 15.60 12.07
C CYS A 187 3.09 14.67 13.19
N LYS A 188 3.00 15.11 14.46
CA LYS A 188 3.47 14.34 15.62
C LYS A 188 2.69 13.05 15.88
N SER A 189 1.44 12.97 15.44
CA SER A 189 0.59 11.80 15.68
C SER A 189 0.54 10.84 14.50
N PHE A 190 1.00 11.22 13.31
CA PHE A 190 0.81 10.40 12.12
C PHE A 190 1.95 9.40 11.86
N ASP A 191 1.55 8.16 11.56
CA ASP A 191 2.40 7.11 11.00
C ASP A 191 1.56 6.41 9.93
N ASN A 192 2.13 6.15 8.74
CA ASN A 192 1.41 5.49 7.66
C ASN A 192 1.15 4.01 7.94
N ARG A 193 2.00 3.35 8.73
CA ARG A 193 2.08 1.88 8.80
C ARG A 193 0.92 1.24 9.54
N TRP A 194 0.22 2.00 10.37
CA TRP A 194 -1.02 1.57 11.03
C TRP A 194 -2.28 2.17 10.39
N ARG A 195 -2.18 2.87 9.25
CA ARG A 195 -3.36 3.45 8.59
C ARG A 195 -4.17 2.35 7.91
N PRO A 196 -5.51 2.47 7.86
CA PRO A 196 -6.37 1.47 7.23
C PRO A 196 -5.97 1.13 5.79
N TRP A 197 -5.62 2.14 4.97
CA TRP A 197 -5.18 1.91 3.60
C TRP A 197 -3.88 1.08 3.55
N TYR A 198 -2.91 1.40 4.39
CA TYR A 198 -1.61 0.72 4.42
C TYR A 198 -1.80 -0.74 4.84
N LEU A 199 -2.53 -0.97 5.93
CA LEU A 199 -2.81 -2.31 6.45
C LEU A 199 -3.64 -3.15 5.45
N ASN A 200 -4.64 -2.57 4.79
CA ASN A 200 -5.42 -3.27 3.76
C ASN A 200 -4.56 -3.67 2.54
N GLY A 201 -3.53 -2.87 2.23
CA GLY A 201 -2.59 -3.16 1.15
C GLY A 201 -1.59 -4.27 1.46
N ILE A 202 -1.44 -4.68 2.73
CA ILE A 202 -0.43 -5.67 3.13
C ILE A 202 -0.93 -6.79 4.02
N SER A 203 -2.15 -6.75 4.55
CA SER A 203 -2.62 -7.71 5.55
C SER A 203 -3.76 -8.57 5.07
N VAL A 204 -3.87 -9.75 5.68
CA VAL A 204 -5.01 -10.66 5.65
C VAL A 204 -5.42 -10.98 7.08
N ALA A 205 -6.64 -11.48 7.28
CA ALA A 205 -7.11 -11.94 8.58
C ALA A 205 -6.14 -12.96 9.20
N ARG A 206 -5.65 -12.67 10.39
CA ARG A 206 -4.65 -13.52 11.07
C ARG A 206 -4.91 -13.75 12.54
N ASP A 207 -4.42 -14.88 13.03
CA ASP A 207 -4.20 -15.16 14.44
C ASP A 207 -2.73 -14.86 14.75
N LEU A 208 -2.51 -13.79 15.51
CA LEU A 208 -1.20 -13.33 15.95
C LEU A 208 -0.96 -13.72 17.41
N LYS A 209 0.11 -14.48 17.66
CA LYS A 209 0.59 -14.81 19.00
C LYS A 209 1.90 -14.06 19.25
N ILE A 210 1.95 -13.25 20.29
CA ILE A 210 3.16 -12.48 20.66
C ILE A 210 3.76 -13.11 21.91
N LEU A 211 4.97 -13.64 21.81
CA LEU A 211 5.74 -14.20 22.92
C LEU A 211 6.79 -13.18 23.37
N VAL A 212 6.65 -12.65 24.58
CA VAL A 212 7.60 -11.70 25.18
C VAL A 212 8.41 -12.41 26.25
N ASP A 213 9.72 -12.47 26.07
CA ASP A 213 10.63 -13.03 27.07
C ASP A 213 10.67 -12.13 28.30
N ILE A 214 10.54 -12.73 29.49
CA ILE A 214 10.69 -12.06 30.78
C ILE A 214 11.80 -12.70 31.61
N GLY A 215 12.66 -13.55 31.04
CA GLY A 215 13.79 -14.15 31.74
C GLY A 215 14.73 -13.09 32.36
N ASN A 216 15.52 -13.49 33.35
CA ASN A 216 16.37 -12.57 34.14
C ASN A 216 17.21 -11.60 33.29
N GLY A 217 17.78 -12.09 32.18
CA GLY A 217 18.60 -11.27 31.29
C GLY A 217 17.84 -10.16 30.57
N MET A 218 16.50 -10.22 30.53
CA MET A 218 15.66 -9.16 29.98
C MET A 218 15.64 -7.92 30.87
N GLY A 219 15.99 -8.05 32.15
CA GLY A 219 16.15 -6.92 33.09
C GLY A 219 17.50 -6.19 32.97
N ASN A 220 18.42 -6.67 32.12
CA ASN A 220 19.69 -5.99 31.92
C ASN A 220 19.50 -4.67 31.16
N PRO A 221 20.28 -3.63 31.50
CA PRO A 221 20.19 -2.34 30.84
C PRO A 221 20.66 -2.41 29.37
N VAL A 222 20.03 -1.61 28.51
CA VAL A 222 20.44 -1.39 27.13
C VAL A 222 21.18 -0.06 26.99
N THR A 223 21.98 0.09 25.92
CA THR A 223 22.61 1.39 25.62
C THR A 223 21.59 2.36 25.02
N ALA A 224 21.95 3.65 24.98
CA ALA A 224 21.11 4.70 24.40
C ALA A 224 20.79 4.49 22.91
N ASP A 225 21.58 3.66 22.21
CA ASP A 225 21.34 3.30 20.81
C ASP A 225 20.07 2.46 20.62
N TYR A 226 19.63 1.74 21.68
CA TYR A 226 18.43 0.90 21.66
C TYR A 226 17.18 1.66 22.08
N ASP A 227 17.32 2.45 23.14
CA ASP A 227 16.27 3.26 23.74
C ASP A 227 16.95 4.48 24.41
N PRO A 228 16.55 5.71 24.06
CA PRO A 228 17.17 6.92 24.61
C PRO A 228 16.83 7.12 26.10
N SER A 229 15.88 6.36 26.65
CA SER A 229 15.44 6.48 28.04
C SER A 229 16.52 5.96 28.99
N VAL A 230 16.90 6.78 29.96
CA VAL A 230 17.89 6.41 30.99
C VAL A 230 17.37 5.22 31.78
N GLY A 231 18.16 4.13 31.82
CA GLY A 231 17.84 2.92 32.58
C GLY A 231 16.89 1.96 31.87
N ALA A 232 16.61 2.15 30.58
CA ALA A 232 15.85 1.19 29.79
C ALA A 232 16.50 -0.21 29.79
N THR A 233 15.65 -1.24 29.77
CA THR A 233 16.05 -2.65 29.76
C THR A 233 15.68 -3.33 28.45
N TYR A 234 16.21 -4.53 28.18
CA TYR A 234 15.77 -5.34 27.03
C TYR A 234 14.27 -5.64 27.07
N LEU A 235 13.68 -5.80 28.25
CA LEU A 235 12.25 -5.96 28.41
C LEU A 235 11.47 -4.73 27.95
N ASP A 236 11.98 -3.52 28.21
CA ASP A 236 11.34 -2.28 27.76
C ASP A 236 11.35 -2.18 26.23
N VAL A 237 12.46 -2.54 25.60
CA VAL A 237 12.55 -2.64 24.12
C VAL A 237 11.56 -3.67 23.57
N ALA A 238 11.49 -4.87 24.17
CA ALA A 238 10.54 -5.91 23.76
C ALA A 238 9.08 -5.47 23.93
N LYS A 239 8.74 -4.79 25.03
CA LYS A 239 7.42 -4.18 25.24
C LYS A 239 7.12 -3.16 24.15
N ASN A 240 8.05 -2.27 23.83
CA ASN A 240 7.87 -1.25 22.79
C ASN A 240 7.61 -1.86 21.41
N LEU A 241 8.33 -2.93 21.05
CA LEU A 241 8.10 -3.71 19.83
C LEU A 241 6.71 -4.37 19.82
N ALA A 242 6.32 -5.02 20.92
CA ALA A 242 5.00 -5.66 21.04
C ALA A 242 3.86 -4.62 20.97
N LEU A 243 4.00 -3.48 21.65
CA LEU A 243 3.03 -2.40 21.64
C LEU A 243 2.90 -1.76 20.26
N GLY A 244 4.02 -1.54 19.56
CA GLY A 244 4.01 -1.08 18.18
C GLY A 244 3.27 -2.05 17.27
N LEU A 245 3.57 -3.34 17.36
CA LEU A 245 2.90 -4.39 16.60
C LEU A 245 1.38 -4.42 16.83
N LEU A 246 0.92 -4.21 18.07
CA LEU A 246 -0.52 -4.13 18.39
C LEU A 246 -1.23 -2.97 17.69
N GLN A 247 -0.53 -1.93 17.27
CA GLN A 247 -1.14 -0.84 16.49
C GLN A 247 -1.38 -1.22 15.02
N THR A 248 -0.87 -2.36 14.57
CA THR A 248 -0.98 -2.81 13.17
C THR A 248 -2.02 -3.90 12.97
N VAL A 249 -2.79 -4.22 14.01
CA VAL A 249 -3.91 -5.14 13.88
C VAL A 249 -5.10 -4.41 13.26
N SER A 250 -5.88 -5.14 12.50
CA SER A 250 -6.98 -4.66 11.67
C SER A 250 -8.21 -5.53 11.88
N PRO A 251 -9.42 -5.07 11.53
CA PRO A 251 -10.63 -5.86 11.73
C PRO A 251 -10.53 -7.26 11.12
N GLY A 252 -10.94 -8.27 11.91
CA GLY A 252 -10.81 -9.68 11.56
C GLY A 252 -9.52 -10.34 12.05
N ASP A 253 -8.55 -9.57 12.54
CA ASP A 253 -7.39 -10.12 13.24
C ASP A 253 -7.77 -10.59 14.64
N ARG A 254 -7.03 -11.59 15.13
CA ARG A 254 -7.09 -12.07 16.50
C ARG A 254 -5.72 -12.07 17.11
N VAL A 255 -5.61 -11.58 18.33
CA VAL A 255 -4.33 -11.39 19.00
C VAL A 255 -4.35 -11.94 20.43
N GLU A 256 -3.27 -12.61 20.80
CA GLU A 256 -2.99 -13.03 22.16
C GLU A 256 -1.51 -12.83 22.43
N ALA A 257 -1.16 -12.39 23.64
CA ALA A 257 0.24 -12.27 24.05
C ALA A 257 0.52 -13.20 25.23
N PHE A 258 1.75 -13.66 25.33
CA PHE A 258 2.26 -14.47 26.43
C PHE A 258 3.56 -13.85 26.92
N SER A 259 3.80 -13.96 28.22
CA SER A 259 5.14 -13.85 28.78
C SER A 259 5.75 -15.23 28.94
N PHE A 260 7.07 -15.36 28.84
CA PHE A 260 7.74 -16.63 29.15
C PHE A 260 9.11 -16.43 29.80
N ASP A 261 9.50 -17.38 30.64
CA ASP A 261 10.83 -17.44 31.26
C ASP A 261 11.38 -18.88 31.19
N ASN A 262 12.24 -19.26 32.14
CA ASN A 262 12.82 -20.59 32.25
C ASN A 262 11.85 -21.66 32.78
N VAL A 263 10.64 -21.28 33.22
CA VAL A 263 9.67 -22.19 33.86
C VAL A 263 8.50 -22.45 32.93
N ALA A 264 7.84 -21.41 32.45
CA ALA A 264 6.63 -21.57 31.65
C ALA A 264 6.31 -20.33 30.80
N ALA A 265 5.49 -20.55 29.78
CA ALA A 265 4.77 -19.48 29.09
C ALA A 265 3.38 -19.27 29.70
N THR A 266 3.08 -18.03 30.06
CA THR A 266 1.84 -17.59 30.70
C THR A 266 1.09 -16.65 29.76
N SER A 267 -0.19 -16.91 29.52
CA SER A 267 -1.01 -16.01 28.70
C SER A 267 -1.32 -14.71 29.45
N LEU A 268 -1.22 -13.57 28.77
CA LEU A 268 -1.44 -12.23 29.32
C LEU A 268 -2.90 -11.76 29.18
N GLY A 269 -3.79 -12.67 28.79
CA GLY A 269 -5.22 -12.43 28.62
C GLY A 269 -5.88 -13.53 27.80
N GLY A 270 -7.14 -13.33 27.41
CA GLY A 270 -7.76 -14.18 26.39
C GLY A 270 -7.30 -13.81 24.98
N MET A 271 -7.67 -14.62 23.99
CA MET A 271 -7.57 -14.22 22.59
C MET A 271 -8.57 -13.09 22.31
N PHE A 272 -8.07 -11.94 21.88
CA PHE A 272 -8.87 -10.79 21.49
C PHE A 272 -9.18 -10.85 20.00
N THR A 273 -10.37 -10.44 19.58
CA THR A 273 -10.75 -10.28 18.18
C THR A 273 -10.95 -8.81 17.88
N VAL A 274 -10.22 -8.28 16.90
CA VAL A 274 -10.36 -6.90 16.43
C VAL A 274 -11.64 -6.84 15.60
N ASN A 275 -12.64 -6.11 16.08
CA ASN A 275 -14.00 -6.14 15.53
C ASN A 275 -14.52 -4.72 15.19
N SER A 276 -15.85 -4.59 15.09
CA SER A 276 -16.59 -3.39 14.67
C SER A 276 -16.40 -2.14 15.53
N THR A 277 -15.75 -2.22 16.70
CA THR A 277 -15.35 -1.02 17.45
C THR A 277 -14.10 -0.35 16.89
N TYR A 278 -13.43 -0.97 15.90
CA TYR A 278 -12.30 -0.37 15.21
C TYR A 278 -12.74 0.93 14.52
N ASP A 279 -12.19 2.03 15.02
CA ASP A 279 -12.50 3.34 14.49
C ASP A 279 -11.57 3.65 13.30
N TYR A 280 -12.08 3.44 12.10
CA TYR A 280 -11.39 3.83 10.85
C TYR A 280 -11.11 5.34 10.79
N PHE A 281 -11.79 6.16 11.60
CA PHE A 281 -11.59 7.60 11.70
C PHE A 281 -10.62 7.98 12.83
N ASN A 282 -10.33 7.06 13.76
CA ASN A 282 -9.30 7.20 14.78
C ASN A 282 -8.41 5.94 14.86
N PRO A 283 -7.53 5.72 13.87
CA PRO A 283 -6.67 4.54 13.83
C PRO A 283 -5.60 4.51 14.94
N TYR A 284 -5.55 5.53 15.80
CA TYR A 284 -4.66 5.60 16.96
C TYR A 284 -5.27 4.94 18.21
N GLY A 285 -6.59 4.73 18.21
CA GLY A 285 -7.34 4.24 19.37
C GLY A 285 -7.72 2.76 19.23
N HIS A 286 -6.84 1.85 19.65
CA HIS A 286 -7.19 0.45 19.89
C HIS A 286 -7.73 0.26 21.32
N GLN A 287 -8.85 0.92 21.64
CA GLN A 287 -9.42 0.85 22.99
C GLN A 287 -9.78 -0.60 23.38
N GLU A 288 -10.19 -1.40 22.40
CA GLU A 288 -10.49 -2.82 22.55
C GLU A 288 -9.29 -3.66 23.01
N LEU A 289 -8.06 -3.20 22.76
CA LEU A 289 -6.82 -3.84 23.19
C LEU A 289 -6.35 -3.34 24.56
N GLY A 290 -7.08 -2.43 25.21
CA GLY A 290 -6.63 -1.74 26.43
C GLY A 290 -6.19 -2.67 27.56
N ALA A 291 -6.89 -3.80 27.76
CA ALA A 291 -6.51 -4.81 28.75
C ALA A 291 -5.17 -5.48 28.40
N LEU A 292 -4.99 -5.91 27.15
CA LEU A 292 -3.77 -6.54 26.67
C LEU A 292 -2.57 -5.58 26.72
N VAL A 293 -2.79 -4.33 26.31
CA VAL A 293 -1.81 -3.24 26.40
C VAL A 293 -1.38 -3.01 27.84
N THR A 294 -2.32 -3.03 28.79
CA THR A 294 -2.03 -2.89 30.22
C THR A 294 -1.20 -4.07 30.74
N SER A 295 -1.57 -5.31 30.39
CA SER A 295 -0.81 -6.51 30.75
C SER A 295 0.62 -6.44 30.23
N LEU A 296 0.82 -6.10 28.95
CA LEU A 296 2.16 -5.97 28.36
C LEU A 296 3.01 -4.91 29.07
N LYS A 297 2.43 -3.73 29.37
CA LYS A 297 3.13 -2.66 30.09
C LYS A 297 3.56 -3.10 31.50
N SER A 298 2.73 -3.92 32.16
CA SER A 298 2.98 -4.42 33.52
C SER A 298 4.02 -5.53 33.64
N LEU A 299 4.51 -6.09 32.52
CA LEU A 299 5.51 -7.15 32.57
C LEU A 299 6.76 -6.70 33.35
N ALA A 300 7.32 -7.60 34.13
CA ALA A 300 8.57 -7.38 34.85
C ALA A 300 9.52 -8.55 34.57
N PRO A 301 10.84 -8.34 34.67
CA PRO A 301 11.78 -9.45 34.61
C PRO A 301 11.46 -10.47 35.72
N SER A 302 11.65 -11.74 35.42
CA SER A 302 11.47 -12.84 36.35
C SER A 302 12.37 -12.61 37.57
N SER A 303 11.88 -12.99 38.74
CA SER A 303 12.65 -12.94 40.00
C SER A 303 13.32 -14.28 40.32
N GLN A 304 13.22 -15.26 39.42
CA GLN A 304 13.71 -16.61 39.64
C GLN A 304 15.23 -16.65 39.76
N THR A 305 15.74 -16.93 40.96
CA THR A 305 17.18 -17.07 41.21
C THR A 305 17.72 -18.35 40.58
N GLY A 306 18.77 -18.24 39.74
CA GLY A 306 19.58 -19.38 39.27
C GLY A 306 19.36 -19.84 37.83
N ALA A 307 18.36 -19.33 37.12
CA ALA A 307 18.16 -19.62 35.70
C ALA A 307 18.41 -18.37 34.83
N SER A 308 19.51 -18.38 34.07
CA SER A 308 19.86 -17.29 33.16
C SER A 308 19.20 -17.40 31.79
N SER A 309 18.43 -18.46 31.52
CA SER A 309 18.01 -18.83 30.17
C SER A 309 16.54 -19.24 30.10
N SER A 310 15.81 -18.70 29.13
CA SER A 310 14.35 -18.91 28.95
C SER A 310 14.03 -20.16 28.12
N ASP A 311 12.88 -20.80 28.39
CA ASP A 311 12.38 -21.97 27.67
C ASP A 311 11.60 -21.56 26.41
N LEU A 312 12.35 -21.25 25.34
CA LEU A 312 11.79 -20.89 24.05
C LEU A 312 10.88 -21.97 23.47
N ASN A 313 11.28 -23.24 23.57
CA ASN A 313 10.55 -24.34 22.94
C ASN A 313 9.21 -24.59 23.64
N GLY A 314 9.18 -24.56 24.98
CA GLY A 314 7.95 -24.64 25.76
C GLY A 314 7.00 -23.49 25.44
N ALA A 315 7.53 -22.27 25.27
CA ALA A 315 6.74 -21.10 24.90
C ALA A 315 6.13 -21.21 23.50
N ILE A 316 6.92 -21.62 22.50
CA ILE A 316 6.42 -21.84 21.14
C ILE A 316 5.38 -22.95 21.12
N LEU A 317 5.62 -24.06 21.83
CA LEU A 317 4.66 -25.17 21.91
C LEU A 317 3.33 -24.70 22.50
N LYS A 318 3.37 -23.96 23.62
CA LYS A 318 2.17 -23.40 24.26
C LYS A 318 1.38 -22.51 23.31
N ALA A 319 2.06 -21.59 22.62
CA ALA A 319 1.42 -20.71 21.65
C ALA A 319 0.83 -21.48 20.45
N ALA A 320 1.60 -22.39 19.85
CA ALA A 320 1.16 -23.19 18.71
C ALA A 320 -0.06 -24.06 19.05
N SER A 321 -0.07 -24.69 20.23
CA SER A 321 -1.21 -25.49 20.71
C SER A 321 -2.44 -24.66 21.08
N SER A 322 -2.32 -23.34 21.23
CA SER A 322 -3.43 -22.43 21.53
C SER A 322 -4.13 -21.85 20.30
N PHE A 323 -3.68 -22.19 19.08
CA PHE A 323 -4.43 -21.84 17.87
C PHE A 323 -5.72 -22.66 17.78
N ASN A 324 -6.80 -22.01 17.37
CA ASN A 324 -8.04 -22.70 17.03
C ASN A 324 -8.04 -23.19 15.58
N GLN A 325 -9.09 -23.92 15.19
CA GLN A 325 -9.22 -24.50 13.85
C GLN A 325 -9.80 -23.55 12.78
N LEU A 326 -9.95 -22.24 13.06
CA LEU A 326 -10.46 -21.34 12.03
C LEU A 326 -9.43 -21.17 10.89
N LYS A 327 -9.95 -20.93 9.67
CA LYS A 327 -9.15 -20.61 8.49
C LYS A 327 -8.66 -19.16 8.56
N SER A 328 -7.59 -18.92 9.30
CA SER A 328 -6.84 -17.67 9.32
C SER A 328 -5.34 -17.93 9.14
N LEU A 329 -4.58 -16.90 8.76
CA LEU A 329 -3.13 -16.96 8.79
C LEU A 329 -2.67 -17.05 10.25
N LYS A 330 -1.83 -18.03 10.60
CA LYS A 330 -1.36 -18.22 11.98
C LYS A 330 0.10 -17.80 12.09
N VAL A 331 0.40 -16.82 12.94
CA VAL A 331 1.76 -16.29 13.13
C VAL A 331 2.11 -16.24 14.60
N ILE A 332 3.32 -16.69 14.94
CA ILE A 332 3.94 -16.53 16.25
C ILE A 332 5.14 -15.60 16.08
N ILE A 333 5.17 -14.50 16.85
CA ILE A 333 6.29 -13.58 16.96
C ILE A 333 6.92 -13.74 18.33
N VAL A 334 8.23 -13.93 18.39
CA VAL A 334 9.02 -14.02 19.62
C VAL A 334 9.93 -12.81 19.74
N LEU A 335 9.94 -12.18 20.91
CA LEU A 335 10.81 -11.06 21.27
C LEU A 335 11.65 -11.46 22.49
N SER A 336 12.97 -11.53 22.34
CA SER A 336 13.90 -11.99 23.39
C SER A 336 15.31 -11.45 23.17
N ASN A 337 16.15 -11.43 24.20
CA ASN A 337 17.59 -11.15 24.08
C ASN A 337 18.42 -12.38 23.62
N GLY A 338 17.79 -13.52 23.38
CA GLY A 338 18.44 -14.73 22.85
C GLY A 338 19.10 -15.64 23.88
N LEU A 339 18.93 -15.38 25.19
CA LEU A 339 19.42 -16.25 26.25
C LEU A 339 18.44 -17.42 26.44
N PHE A 340 18.55 -18.45 25.60
CA PHE A 340 17.67 -19.61 25.64
C PHE A 340 18.33 -20.86 26.22
N VAL A 341 17.52 -21.79 26.73
CA VAL A 341 18.01 -23.09 27.18
C VAL A 341 18.49 -23.89 25.97
N VAL A 342 19.80 -24.13 25.88
CA VAL A 342 20.47 -24.68 24.69
C VAL A 342 20.29 -26.21 24.55
N ASN A 343 19.87 -26.91 25.61
CA ASN A 343 20.04 -28.38 25.73
C ASN A 343 18.80 -29.19 26.18
N SER A 344 17.61 -28.61 26.40
CA SER A 344 16.58 -29.33 27.18
C SER A 344 15.34 -29.83 26.43
N THR A 345 15.07 -29.46 25.17
CA THR A 345 13.82 -29.90 24.49
C THR A 345 13.95 -29.95 22.97
N THR A 346 13.24 -30.90 22.35
CA THR A 346 13.05 -30.97 20.90
C THR A 346 12.26 -29.75 20.43
N PHE A 347 12.75 -29.05 19.40
CA PHE A 347 12.05 -27.92 18.79
C PHE A 347 10.64 -28.34 18.31
N PRO A 348 9.58 -27.55 18.55
CA PRO A 348 8.18 -27.96 18.38
C PRO A 348 7.70 -27.96 16.91
N SER A 349 8.48 -28.53 15.98
CA SER A 349 8.16 -28.57 14.54
C SER A 349 6.79 -29.19 14.25
N THR A 350 6.44 -30.30 14.91
CA THR A 350 5.17 -30.98 14.69
C THR A 350 3.98 -30.07 15.01
N ALA A 351 4.01 -29.37 16.15
CA ALA A 351 2.93 -28.48 16.55
C ALA A 351 2.77 -27.29 15.59
N LEU A 352 3.88 -26.72 15.12
CA LEU A 352 3.90 -25.64 14.13
C LEU A 352 3.36 -26.12 12.77
N GLN A 353 3.81 -27.27 12.28
CA GLN A 353 3.38 -27.83 11.00
C GLN A 353 1.91 -28.26 11.01
N SER A 354 1.45 -28.94 12.06
CA SER A 354 0.03 -29.34 12.21
C SER A 354 -0.90 -28.13 12.23
N ASN A 355 -0.46 -27.02 12.83
CA ASN A 355 -1.22 -25.77 12.82
C ASN A 355 -0.99 -24.90 11.59
N LYS A 356 -0.05 -25.26 10.70
CA LYS A 356 0.42 -24.40 9.61
C LYS A 356 0.86 -23.01 10.09
N ALA A 357 1.39 -22.93 11.31
CA ALA A 357 1.81 -21.68 11.93
C ALA A 357 3.19 -21.25 11.41
N LYS A 358 3.36 -19.95 11.18
CA LYS A 358 4.66 -19.35 10.84
C LYS A 358 5.30 -18.76 12.09
N LEU A 359 6.57 -19.06 12.30
CA LEU A 359 7.35 -18.59 13.44
C LEU A 359 8.33 -17.52 13.00
N MET A 360 8.35 -16.39 13.70
CA MET A 360 9.32 -15.33 13.54
C MET A 360 9.95 -15.02 14.89
N VAL A 361 11.27 -15.06 14.97
CA VAL A 361 12.04 -14.81 16.19
C VAL A 361 12.91 -13.59 15.98
N TYR A 362 12.67 -12.55 16.78
CA TYR A 362 13.47 -11.33 16.82
C TYR A 362 14.32 -11.36 18.08
N LYS A 363 15.63 -11.48 17.87
CA LYS A 363 16.63 -11.38 18.92
C LYS A 363 17.06 -9.92 19.08
N LEU A 364 16.98 -9.41 20.30
CA LEU A 364 17.58 -8.13 20.67
C LEU A 364 19.10 -8.31 20.76
N PRO A 365 19.90 -7.45 20.11
CA PRO A 365 21.36 -7.60 20.14
C PRO A 365 21.86 -7.38 21.57
N THR A 366 22.84 -8.16 22.01
CA THR A 366 23.42 -8.03 23.36
C THR A 366 24.70 -7.22 23.30
N ASN A 367 24.98 -6.39 24.30
CA ASN A 367 26.18 -5.52 24.36
C ASN A 367 27.55 -6.26 24.26
N ASP A 368 27.58 -7.60 24.29
CA ASP A 368 28.76 -8.45 24.11
C ASP A 368 28.70 -9.19 22.77
N ASP A 369 29.33 -8.64 21.74
CA ASP A 369 29.50 -9.24 20.40
C ASP A 369 30.61 -10.32 20.35
N GLY A 370 30.98 -10.89 21.50
CA GLY A 370 31.92 -12.00 21.61
C GLY A 370 31.35 -13.32 21.08
N GLY A 371 30.93 -13.33 19.81
CA GLY A 371 30.30 -14.45 19.11
C GLY A 371 29.03 -14.91 19.80
N ASP A 372 27.86 -14.55 19.27
CA ASP A 372 26.57 -14.96 19.82
C ASP A 372 26.53 -16.48 20.04
N LYS A 373 26.65 -16.89 21.32
CA LYS A 373 26.79 -18.29 21.71
C LYS A 373 25.56 -19.10 21.31
N PHE A 374 24.39 -18.47 21.17
CA PHE A 374 23.20 -19.10 20.64
C PHE A 374 23.36 -19.41 19.14
N LEU A 375 23.84 -18.47 18.35
CA LEU A 375 24.08 -18.68 16.91
C LEU A 375 25.20 -19.69 16.63
N LEU A 376 26.22 -19.72 17.49
CA LEU A 376 27.41 -20.57 17.27
C LEU A 376 27.25 -22.01 17.79
N LYS A 377 26.30 -22.28 18.68
CA LYS A 377 26.22 -23.58 19.38
C LYS A 377 24.89 -24.33 19.21
N THR A 378 23.98 -23.87 18.36
CA THR A 378 22.64 -24.47 18.24
C THR A 378 22.38 -25.07 16.85
N SER A 379 21.49 -26.07 16.81
CA SER A 379 20.84 -26.56 15.58
C SER A 379 19.74 -25.62 15.09
N PHE A 380 19.58 -24.46 15.71
CA PHE A 380 18.38 -23.63 15.59
C PHE A 380 18.10 -23.19 14.15
N GLN A 381 19.14 -22.91 13.36
CA GLN A 381 18.99 -22.62 11.92
C GLN A 381 18.27 -23.74 11.18
N LYS A 382 18.67 -25.00 11.41
CA LYS A 382 18.03 -26.16 10.79
C LYS A 382 16.59 -26.30 11.27
N ASP A 383 16.37 -26.11 12.56
CA ASP A 383 15.06 -26.28 13.19
C ASP A 383 14.06 -25.23 12.70
N ILE A 384 14.43 -23.94 12.72
CA ILE A 384 13.56 -22.87 12.25
C ILE A 384 13.31 -22.95 10.74
N CYS A 385 14.29 -23.35 9.94
CA CYS A 385 14.07 -23.56 8.50
C CYS A 385 13.17 -24.76 8.20
N SER A 386 13.17 -25.80 9.04
CA SER A 386 12.27 -26.96 8.87
C SER A 386 10.77 -26.61 8.96
N VAL A 387 10.46 -25.46 9.57
CA VAL A 387 9.10 -24.94 9.73
C VAL A 387 8.86 -23.68 8.90
N GLN A 388 9.75 -23.37 7.95
CA GLN A 388 9.69 -22.15 7.14
C GLN A 388 9.65 -20.89 8.00
N GLY A 389 10.37 -20.85 9.13
CA GLY A 389 10.40 -19.72 10.05
C GLY A 389 11.44 -18.65 9.68
N SER A 390 11.46 -17.55 10.44
CA SER A 390 12.46 -16.50 10.32
C SER A 390 13.14 -16.20 11.66
N PHE A 391 14.46 -16.00 11.62
CA PHE A 391 15.25 -15.51 12.73
C PHE A 391 16.03 -14.26 12.30
N GLU A 392 15.85 -13.18 13.04
CA GLU A 392 16.52 -11.90 12.82
C GLU A 392 17.12 -11.41 14.15
N SER A 393 18.40 -11.06 14.13
CA SER A 393 19.00 -10.28 15.21
C SER A 393 18.83 -8.82 14.82
N LEU A 394 18.05 -8.09 15.61
CA LEU A 394 17.86 -6.66 15.39
C LEU A 394 19.19 -5.93 15.57
N ASP A 395 19.31 -4.76 14.95
CA ASP A 395 20.38 -3.82 15.21
C ASP A 395 19.88 -2.77 16.21
N ALA A 396 20.73 -2.30 17.13
CA ALA A 396 20.33 -1.37 18.18
C ALA A 396 19.60 -0.12 17.64
N PRO A 397 20.09 0.60 16.62
CA PRO A 397 19.39 1.78 16.11
C PRO A 397 18.01 1.48 15.51
N ALA A 398 17.80 0.26 15.02
CA ALA A 398 16.52 -0.12 14.42
C ALA A 398 15.41 -0.23 15.48
N THR A 399 15.74 -0.51 16.75
CA THR A 399 14.73 -0.65 17.82
C THR A 399 14.08 0.67 18.21
N LEU A 400 14.70 1.81 17.85
CA LEU A 400 14.10 3.14 17.95
C LEU A 400 12.91 3.33 17.01
N ASN A 401 12.78 2.47 16.00
CA ASN A 401 11.68 2.43 15.05
C ASN A 401 11.00 1.04 15.08
N PRO A 402 10.11 0.77 16.06
CA PRO A 402 9.61 -0.57 16.34
C PRO A 402 8.99 -1.28 15.13
N LEU A 403 8.21 -0.57 14.32
CA LEU A 403 7.56 -1.16 13.15
C LEU A 403 8.56 -1.44 12.01
N TYR A 404 9.65 -0.67 11.91
CA TYR A 404 10.72 -0.96 10.95
C TYR A 404 11.55 -2.16 11.38
N SER A 405 11.83 -2.31 12.68
CA SER A 405 12.46 -3.52 13.22
C SER A 405 11.70 -4.80 12.85
N LEU A 406 10.37 -4.72 12.70
CA LEU A 406 9.51 -5.82 12.30
C LEU A 406 9.23 -5.86 10.78
N ARG A 407 10.01 -5.18 9.94
CA ARG A 407 9.77 -5.09 8.48
C ARG A 407 9.66 -6.45 7.77
N ARG A 408 10.33 -7.49 8.26
CA ARG A 408 10.22 -8.85 7.68
C ARG A 408 8.85 -9.46 7.92
N TYR A 409 8.25 -9.21 9.08
CA TYR A 409 6.87 -9.58 9.33
C TYR A 409 5.93 -8.89 8.35
N PHE A 410 6.08 -7.57 8.16
CA PHE A 410 5.26 -6.83 7.20
C PHE A 410 5.51 -7.25 5.75
N THR A 411 6.74 -7.61 5.40
CA THR A 411 7.09 -8.18 4.10
C THR A 411 6.36 -9.51 3.86
N PHE A 412 6.39 -10.40 4.84
CA PHE A 412 5.67 -11.67 4.77
C PHE A 412 4.16 -11.45 4.62
N LEU A 413 3.57 -10.58 5.44
CA LEU A 413 2.15 -10.24 5.30
C LEU A 413 1.82 -9.72 3.90
N ALA A 414 2.60 -8.76 3.39
CA ALA A 414 2.39 -8.18 2.06
C ALA A 414 2.46 -9.23 0.95
N GLY A 415 3.40 -10.17 1.01
CA GLY A 415 3.50 -11.27 0.05
C GLY A 415 2.29 -12.22 0.10
N VAL A 416 1.82 -12.55 1.30
CA VAL A 416 0.60 -13.36 1.49
C VAL A 416 -0.63 -12.64 0.96
N GLN A 417 -0.76 -11.35 1.27
CA GLN A 417 -1.83 -10.48 0.80
C GLN A 417 -1.85 -10.42 -0.73
N LEU A 418 -0.71 -10.14 -1.36
CA LEU A 418 -0.59 -10.03 -2.80
C LEU A 418 -0.97 -11.34 -3.50
N SER A 419 -0.58 -12.47 -2.90
CA SER A 419 -0.98 -13.80 -3.36
C SER A 419 -2.48 -14.03 -3.22
N ALA A 420 -3.09 -13.62 -2.10
CA ALA A 420 -4.53 -13.77 -1.84
C ALA A 420 -5.40 -12.98 -2.83
N VAL A 421 -4.91 -11.83 -3.30
CA VAL A 421 -5.61 -11.02 -4.32
C VAL A 421 -5.17 -11.30 -5.75
N GLY A 422 -4.28 -12.28 -5.97
CA GLY A 422 -3.78 -12.66 -7.29
C GLY A 422 -3.02 -11.54 -7.99
N GLY A 423 -2.24 -10.75 -7.25
CA GLY A 423 -1.44 -9.64 -7.78
C GLY A 423 -2.25 -8.38 -8.11
N ASN A 424 -3.52 -8.30 -7.70
CA ASN A 424 -4.40 -7.16 -7.98
C ASN A 424 -4.34 -6.07 -6.90
N VAL A 425 -4.89 -4.90 -7.23
CA VAL A 425 -5.03 -3.78 -6.29
C VAL A 425 -6.07 -4.10 -5.23
N THR A 426 -5.85 -3.60 -4.02
CA THR A 426 -6.76 -3.77 -2.90
C THR A 426 -7.33 -2.44 -2.45
N TRP A 427 -8.60 -2.42 -2.07
CA TRP A 427 -9.29 -1.22 -1.67
C TRP A 427 -9.45 -1.13 -0.15
N SER A 428 -9.23 0.06 0.40
CA SER A 428 -9.51 0.34 1.79
C SER A 428 -11.02 0.36 2.07
N ASN A 429 -11.40 0.07 3.32
CA ASN A 429 -12.69 0.54 3.81
C ASN A 429 -12.70 2.08 3.89
N PRO A 430 -13.88 2.73 3.89
CA PRO A 430 -13.97 4.17 4.09
C PRO A 430 -13.31 4.62 5.40
N TYR A 431 -12.52 5.69 5.35
CA TYR A 431 -11.78 6.21 6.50
C TYR A 431 -11.60 7.73 6.39
N ALA A 432 -11.19 8.41 7.48
CA ALA A 432 -10.83 9.83 7.42
C ALA A 432 -9.46 10.04 6.76
N SER A 433 -9.44 10.76 5.64
CA SER A 433 -8.21 11.20 4.98
C SER A 433 -7.39 12.11 5.89
N VAL A 434 -6.07 12.02 5.78
CA VAL A 434 -5.13 12.69 6.69
C VAL A 434 -5.08 14.20 6.43
N SER A 435 -5.17 14.59 5.17
CA SER A 435 -4.97 15.96 4.74
C SER A 435 -6.19 16.85 4.93
N GLN A 436 -7.39 16.26 4.98
CA GLN A 436 -8.66 16.99 4.93
C GLN A 436 -9.72 16.45 5.89
N ASN A 437 -9.47 15.32 6.56
CA ASN A 437 -10.45 14.65 7.40
C ASN A 437 -11.78 14.39 6.68
N LEU A 438 -11.69 14.05 5.38
CA LEU A 438 -12.83 13.69 4.54
C LEU A 438 -12.88 12.17 4.40
N THR A 439 -14.07 11.63 4.19
CA THR A 439 -14.22 10.19 3.95
C THR A 439 -13.62 9.80 2.60
N ALA A 440 -12.53 9.04 2.64
CA ALA A 440 -11.82 8.52 1.48
C ALA A 440 -11.93 6.99 1.40
N ILE A 441 -11.89 6.49 0.17
CA ILE A 441 -11.56 5.10 -0.16
C ILE A 441 -10.27 5.11 -0.97
N THR A 442 -9.39 4.14 -0.74
CA THR A 442 -8.05 4.16 -1.31
C THR A 442 -7.74 2.82 -1.98
N PRO A 443 -7.44 2.77 -3.28
CA PRO A 443 -6.75 1.65 -3.89
C PRO A 443 -5.31 1.62 -3.42
N THR A 444 -4.76 0.44 -3.18
CA THR A 444 -3.42 0.27 -2.64
C THR A 444 -2.68 -0.85 -3.32
N TYR A 445 -1.37 -0.65 -3.47
CA TYR A 445 -0.47 -1.65 -4.03
C TYR A 445 0.87 -1.66 -3.28
N PRO A 446 1.31 -2.81 -2.75
CA PRO A 446 2.60 -2.91 -2.09
C PRO A 446 3.74 -2.82 -3.12
N ALA A 447 4.84 -2.19 -2.72
CA ALA A 447 6.07 -2.10 -3.49
C ALA A 447 7.16 -2.94 -2.82
N PHE A 448 7.92 -3.70 -3.62
CA PHE A 448 8.98 -4.58 -3.14
C PHE A 448 10.32 -4.15 -3.74
N GLY A 449 11.35 -4.13 -2.90
CA GLY A 449 12.73 -3.92 -3.33
C GLY A 449 13.24 -5.09 -4.17
N SER A 450 14.41 -4.91 -4.77
CA SER A 450 15.08 -5.98 -5.55
C SER A 450 15.50 -7.17 -4.68
N ASP A 451 15.63 -6.96 -3.36
CA ASP A 451 15.87 -7.98 -2.34
C ASP A 451 14.60 -8.73 -1.89
N GLY A 452 13.43 -8.37 -2.45
CA GLY A 452 12.14 -8.95 -2.11
C GLY A 452 11.55 -8.45 -0.79
N LEU A 453 12.16 -7.44 -0.14
CA LEU A 453 11.60 -6.82 1.04
C LEU A 453 10.53 -5.79 0.68
N LEU A 454 9.52 -5.64 1.54
CA LEU A 454 8.54 -4.57 1.41
C LEU A 454 9.26 -3.23 1.67
N ILE A 455 9.19 -2.33 0.69
CA ILE A 455 9.72 -0.97 0.82
C ILE A 455 8.63 0.02 1.20
N GLY A 456 7.37 -0.30 0.89
CA GLY A 456 6.23 0.55 1.22
C GLY A 456 4.96 0.18 0.46
N VAL A 457 3.97 1.06 0.53
CA VAL A 457 2.66 0.91 -0.10
C VAL A 457 2.29 2.21 -0.80
N ALA A 458 1.89 2.11 -2.06
CA ALA A 458 1.33 3.21 -2.82
C ALA A 458 -0.18 3.34 -2.60
N GLY A 459 -0.69 4.57 -2.57
CA GLY A 459 -2.12 4.84 -2.45
C GLY A 459 -2.55 6.11 -3.21
N SER A 460 -3.85 6.17 -3.50
CA SER A 460 -4.51 7.32 -4.14
C SER A 460 -5.89 7.53 -3.52
N ASP A 461 -6.15 8.68 -2.89
CA ASP A 461 -7.46 8.90 -2.28
C ASP A 461 -8.54 9.17 -3.34
N VAL A 462 -9.64 8.44 -3.21
CA VAL A 462 -10.91 8.78 -3.87
C VAL A 462 -11.84 9.36 -2.81
N VAL A 463 -11.93 10.69 -2.78
CA VAL A 463 -12.85 11.40 -1.89
C VAL A 463 -14.23 11.43 -2.54
N THR A 464 -15.04 10.42 -2.21
CA THR A 464 -16.32 10.18 -2.90
C THR A 464 -17.30 11.36 -2.82
N SER A 465 -17.21 12.20 -1.78
CA SER A 465 -18.01 13.44 -1.64
C SER A 465 -17.64 14.56 -2.61
N LYS A 466 -16.53 14.41 -3.35
CA LYS A 466 -16.05 15.37 -4.36
C LYS A 466 -16.30 14.97 -5.80
N LEU A 467 -16.79 13.76 -6.00
CA LEU A 467 -17.26 13.33 -7.30
C LEU A 467 -18.60 13.99 -7.59
N ASP A 468 -18.85 14.34 -8.85
CA ASP A 468 -20.18 14.74 -9.28
C ASP A 468 -21.20 13.64 -8.93
N GLU A 469 -22.46 14.03 -8.70
CA GLU A 469 -23.45 13.10 -8.17
C GLU A 469 -23.64 11.86 -9.05
N SER A 470 -23.55 12.04 -10.37
CA SER A 470 -23.70 10.95 -11.33
C SER A 470 -22.52 9.97 -11.28
N LEU A 471 -21.29 10.46 -11.27
CA LEU A 471 -20.09 9.64 -11.15
C LEU A 471 -19.98 8.99 -9.77
N ARG A 472 -20.33 9.72 -8.71
CA ARG A 472 -20.30 9.23 -7.32
C ARG A 472 -21.13 7.96 -7.15
N ALA A 473 -22.36 7.95 -7.66
CA ALA A 473 -23.24 6.78 -7.57
C ALA A 473 -22.65 5.57 -8.31
N LEU A 474 -22.04 5.80 -9.48
CA LEU A 474 -21.41 4.76 -10.29
C LEU A 474 -20.14 4.22 -9.62
N VAL A 475 -19.31 5.10 -9.05
CA VAL A 475 -18.11 4.75 -8.29
C VAL A 475 -18.46 3.93 -7.06
N LEU A 476 -19.44 4.36 -6.25
CA LEU A 476 -19.84 3.63 -5.05
C LEU A 476 -20.43 2.25 -5.40
N ARG A 477 -21.18 2.15 -6.51
CA ARG A 477 -21.71 0.87 -7.00
C ARG A 477 -20.60 -0.07 -7.48
N ASP A 478 -19.56 0.45 -8.13
CA ASP A 478 -18.44 -0.39 -8.56
C ASP A 478 -17.54 -0.76 -7.38
N PHE A 479 -17.27 0.18 -6.49
CA PHE A 479 -16.51 -0.01 -5.27
C PHE A 479 -17.10 -1.12 -4.39
N SER A 480 -18.42 -1.22 -4.22
CA SER A 480 -19.03 -2.29 -3.42
C SER A 480 -18.76 -3.70 -3.97
N ARG A 481 -18.40 -3.82 -5.26
CA ARG A 481 -17.97 -5.09 -5.89
C ARG A 481 -16.48 -5.36 -5.70
N ARG A 482 -15.67 -4.31 -5.53
CA ARG A 482 -14.21 -4.39 -5.35
C ARG A 482 -13.80 -4.51 -3.89
N ASN A 483 -14.52 -3.84 -3.00
CA ASN A 483 -14.23 -3.86 -1.58
C ASN A 483 -14.59 -5.22 -0.99
N LYS A 484 -13.57 -5.97 -0.62
CA LYS A 484 -13.71 -7.30 -0.01
C LYS A 484 -13.63 -7.24 1.52
N GLY A 485 -13.44 -6.06 2.11
CA GLY A 485 -13.16 -5.91 3.53
C GLY A 485 -11.92 -6.70 3.94
N THR A 486 -12.00 -7.39 5.07
CA THR A 486 -10.90 -8.24 5.54
C THR A 486 -10.75 -9.47 4.65
N LEU A 487 -9.58 -9.59 4.03
CA LEU A 487 -9.25 -10.71 3.16
C LEU A 487 -8.94 -11.98 3.97
N PRO A 488 -9.48 -13.15 3.61
CA PRO A 488 -9.01 -14.41 4.17
C PRO A 488 -7.59 -14.72 3.68
N ALA A 489 -6.85 -15.46 4.48
CA ALA A 489 -5.55 -15.99 4.05
C ALA A 489 -5.72 -17.05 2.94
N PRO A 490 -4.77 -17.16 1.99
CA PRO A 490 -4.81 -18.20 0.96
C PRO A 490 -4.58 -19.59 1.56
N ASP A 491 -5.07 -20.64 0.91
CA ASP A 491 -4.94 -22.02 1.41
C ASP A 491 -3.48 -22.51 1.47
N ILE A 492 -2.63 -21.99 0.58
CA ILE A 492 -1.20 -22.29 0.51
C ILE A 492 -0.43 -21.04 0.93
N ILE A 493 0.26 -21.13 2.06
CA ILE A 493 1.07 -20.06 2.64
C ILE A 493 2.50 -20.57 2.74
N SER A 494 3.38 -20.02 1.91
CA SER A 494 4.81 -20.27 1.97
C SER A 494 5.51 -19.07 2.60
N MET A 495 6.52 -19.35 3.41
CA MET A 495 7.48 -18.35 3.87
C MET A 495 8.86 -18.89 3.54
N THR A 496 9.68 -18.10 2.85
CA THR A 496 11.08 -18.47 2.63
C THR A 496 11.79 -18.42 3.97
N CYS A 497 12.50 -19.50 4.34
CA CYS A 497 13.28 -19.48 5.57
C CYS A 497 14.29 -18.34 5.53
N TYR A 498 14.36 -17.58 6.62
CA TYR A 498 15.38 -16.56 6.79
C TYR A 498 16.12 -16.79 8.11
N TYR A 499 17.45 -16.82 8.05
CA TYR A 499 18.29 -16.94 9.22
C TYR A 499 19.47 -15.99 9.08
N GLN A 500 19.49 -14.95 9.91
CA GLN A 500 20.60 -14.00 9.92
C GLN A 500 21.82 -14.64 10.58
N ASN A 501 22.81 -15.00 9.75
CA ASN A 501 24.08 -15.55 10.23
C ASN A 501 25.20 -14.49 10.30
N THR A 502 24.99 -13.32 9.68
CA THR A 502 25.86 -12.14 9.64
C THR A 502 25.00 -10.90 9.32
N SER A 503 25.49 -9.69 9.60
CA SER A 503 24.81 -8.41 9.35
C SER A 503 24.28 -8.36 7.91
N ALA A 504 22.98 -8.15 7.73
CA ALA A 504 22.38 -8.12 6.40
C ALA A 504 23.00 -6.95 5.60
N ASN A 505 23.53 -7.25 4.41
CA ASN A 505 23.92 -6.19 3.49
C ASN A 505 22.65 -5.45 3.04
N LEU A 506 22.44 -4.25 3.56
CA LEU A 506 21.38 -3.37 3.07
C LEU A 506 21.64 -3.04 1.59
N VAL A 507 20.59 -3.13 0.77
CA VAL A 507 20.59 -2.52 -0.57
C VAL A 507 20.79 -1.02 -0.40
N CYS A 508 21.90 -0.50 -0.94
CA CYS A 508 22.39 0.85 -0.70
C CYS A 508 22.73 1.12 0.78
N SER A 509 23.84 0.56 1.28
CA SER A 509 24.35 0.88 2.62
C SER A 509 24.79 2.35 2.69
N SER A 510 24.00 3.18 3.36
CA SER A 510 24.25 4.62 3.45
C SER A 510 25.12 5.00 4.65
N SER A 511 26.31 4.41 4.76
CA SER A 511 27.33 4.84 5.75
C SER A 511 27.75 6.31 5.61
N THR A 512 27.24 7.01 4.58
CA THR A 512 27.54 8.39 4.20
C THR A 512 26.33 9.34 4.23
N LEU A 513 25.12 8.92 4.62
CA LEU A 513 23.99 9.85 4.75
C LEU A 513 23.96 10.48 6.15
N PRO A 514 24.37 11.75 6.34
CA PRO A 514 24.03 12.45 7.57
C PRO A 514 22.51 12.58 7.63
N SER A 515 21.93 12.17 8.75
CA SER A 515 20.50 12.20 9.04
C SER A 515 19.82 13.55 8.71
N SER A 516 20.55 14.66 8.82
CA SER A 516 20.05 16.01 8.51
C SER A 516 19.99 16.35 7.01
N SER A 517 20.64 15.58 6.13
CA SER A 517 20.74 15.92 4.70
C SER A 517 19.50 15.60 3.87
N ALA A 518 18.63 14.70 4.35
CA ALA A 518 17.44 14.31 3.61
C ALA A 518 16.32 15.35 3.66
N ILE A 519 16.33 16.23 4.66
CA ILE A 519 15.27 17.21 4.94
C ILE A 519 15.78 18.63 4.68
N CYS A 520 14.92 19.46 4.08
CA CYS A 520 15.26 20.87 3.89
C CYS A 520 15.35 21.60 5.23
N PRO A 521 16.40 22.41 5.46
CA PRO A 521 16.57 23.13 6.72
C PRO A 521 15.43 24.13 6.91
N LYS A 522 14.98 24.29 8.16
CA LYS A 522 14.03 25.34 8.53
C LYS A 522 14.71 26.70 8.32
N ASN A 523 14.29 27.43 7.29
CA ASN A 523 14.79 28.78 7.02
C ASN A 523 13.72 29.87 7.20
N ASP A 524 12.44 29.49 7.32
CA ASP A 524 11.38 30.42 7.71
C ASP A 524 11.20 30.42 9.22
N THR A 525 11.75 31.44 9.87
CA THR A 525 11.55 31.71 11.30
C THR A 525 10.48 32.76 11.56
N SER A 526 9.95 33.37 10.49
CA SER A 526 9.24 34.64 10.52
C SER A 526 7.73 34.49 10.39
N SER A 527 7.24 33.37 9.85
CA SER A 527 5.82 33.20 9.57
C SER A 527 5.15 32.10 10.43
N THR A 528 3.96 32.40 10.95
CA THR A 528 3.06 31.39 11.53
C THR A 528 2.34 30.65 10.39
N LEU A 529 1.85 29.42 10.63
CA LEU A 529 1.00 28.72 9.64
C LEU A 529 -0.20 29.57 9.19
N ALA A 530 -0.68 30.44 10.09
CA ALA A 530 -1.70 31.45 9.83
C ALA A 530 -1.34 32.43 8.69
N GLN A 531 -0.10 32.92 8.69
CA GLN A 531 0.41 33.85 7.67
C GLN A 531 0.71 33.15 6.34
N ARG A 532 0.75 31.82 6.33
CA ARG A 532 0.87 30.95 5.16
C ARG A 532 -0.44 30.24 4.82
N THR A 533 -1.54 30.68 5.41
CA THR A 533 -2.87 30.26 4.97
C THR A 533 -3.37 31.32 3.99
N CYS A 534 -4.13 30.92 2.97
CA CYS A 534 -4.74 31.84 2.03
C CYS A 534 -5.76 32.71 2.79
N CYS A 535 -5.40 33.91 3.26
CA CYS A 535 -6.28 34.73 4.13
C CYS A 535 -6.67 36.10 3.54
N GLY A 536 -6.22 36.43 2.31
CA GLY A 536 -6.40 37.75 1.69
C GLY A 536 -7.62 37.85 0.77
N THR A 537 -7.49 37.38 -0.46
CA THR A 537 -8.55 37.39 -1.49
C THR A 537 -8.86 35.96 -1.91
N CYS A 538 -9.86 35.36 -1.26
CA CYS A 538 -10.31 34.00 -1.54
C CYS A 538 -11.23 33.91 -2.78
N GLY A 539 -10.86 34.66 -3.82
CA GLY A 539 -11.38 34.51 -5.17
C GLY A 539 -10.30 33.89 -6.06
N PRO A 540 -10.66 33.04 -7.04
CA PRO A 540 -9.68 32.52 -7.99
C PRO A 540 -8.94 33.72 -8.59
N SER A 541 -7.61 33.72 -8.52
CA SER A 541 -6.81 34.66 -9.29
C SER A 541 -7.26 34.54 -10.74
N SER A 542 -7.82 35.63 -11.27
CA SER A 542 -8.36 35.75 -12.62
C SER A 542 -7.23 35.68 -13.65
N GLY A 543 -6.59 34.52 -13.75
CA GLY A 543 -5.94 34.08 -14.98
C GLY A 543 -7.05 33.79 -15.97
N SER A 544 -7.19 34.68 -16.95
CA SER A 544 -8.09 34.61 -18.12
C SER A 544 -8.83 33.29 -18.27
N SER A 545 -10.13 33.31 -17.96
CA SER A 545 -11.08 32.25 -18.22
C SER A 545 -11.11 31.89 -19.71
N GLY A 546 -10.25 30.96 -20.12
CA GLY A 546 -10.53 30.08 -21.24
C GLY A 546 -11.77 29.29 -20.86
N LYS A 547 -12.85 29.50 -21.61
CA LYS A 547 -14.18 28.89 -21.44
C LYS A 547 -14.09 27.46 -20.90
N SER A 548 -14.70 27.25 -19.74
CA SER A 548 -15.12 25.98 -19.14
C SER A 548 -14.92 24.76 -20.05
N GLY A 549 -13.79 24.09 -19.88
CA GLY A 549 -13.55 22.76 -20.41
C GLY A 549 -14.58 21.81 -19.81
N LEU A 550 -15.13 20.93 -20.66
CA LEU A 550 -15.99 19.82 -20.26
C LEU A 550 -15.39 19.08 -19.05
N ALA A 551 -16.26 18.66 -18.12
CA ALA A 551 -15.89 17.91 -16.91
C ALA A 551 -14.84 16.83 -17.23
N ALA A 552 -13.86 16.63 -16.36
CA ALA A 552 -12.74 15.70 -16.57
C ALA A 552 -13.18 14.27 -16.92
N GLY A 553 -14.33 13.81 -16.38
CA GLY A 553 -14.95 12.54 -16.77
C GLY A 553 -15.48 12.49 -18.22
N ALA A 554 -15.84 13.65 -18.77
CA ALA A 554 -16.22 13.78 -20.17
C ALA A 554 -14.99 13.80 -21.10
N ILE A 555 -13.81 14.27 -20.71
CA ILE A 555 -12.65 14.34 -21.63
C ILE A 555 -12.02 12.97 -21.86
N ALA A 556 -11.90 12.13 -20.81
CA ALA A 556 -11.50 10.73 -20.96
C ALA A 556 -12.57 9.91 -21.70
N GLY A 557 -13.86 10.18 -21.44
CA GLY A 557 -14.98 9.56 -22.15
C GLY A 557 -15.10 9.98 -23.63
N ILE A 558 -14.88 11.26 -23.95
CA ILE A 558 -15.03 11.83 -25.30
C ILE A 558 -13.89 11.39 -26.22
N SER A 559 -12.67 11.28 -25.72
CA SER A 559 -11.53 10.82 -26.55
C SER A 559 -11.68 9.34 -26.93
N ILE A 560 -12.15 8.48 -26.01
CA ILE A 560 -12.46 7.07 -26.33
C ILE A 560 -13.74 6.95 -27.15
N ALA A 561 -14.80 7.71 -26.85
CA ALA A 561 -16.04 7.69 -27.61
C ALA A 561 -15.85 8.19 -29.06
N ALA A 562 -14.99 9.19 -29.28
CA ALA A 562 -14.62 9.66 -30.61
C ALA A 562 -13.83 8.59 -31.38
N VAL A 563 -12.86 7.92 -30.74
CA VAL A 563 -12.11 6.81 -31.36
C VAL A 563 -13.06 5.65 -31.70
N VAL A 564 -13.96 5.27 -30.80
CA VAL A 564 -14.96 4.21 -31.03
C VAL A 564 -15.95 4.61 -32.13
N ALA A 565 -16.40 5.86 -32.18
CA ALA A 565 -17.27 6.37 -33.25
C ALA A 565 -16.57 6.36 -34.62
N VAL A 566 -15.28 6.74 -34.68
CA VAL A 566 -14.48 6.71 -35.90
C VAL A 566 -14.23 5.27 -36.36
N VAL A 567 -13.93 4.34 -35.43
CA VAL A 567 -13.75 2.92 -35.75
C VAL A 567 -15.06 2.31 -36.23
N ASN A 568 -16.19 2.60 -35.58
CA ASN A 568 -17.50 2.12 -36.02
C ASN A 568 -17.91 2.71 -37.38
N ALA A 569 -17.65 4.00 -37.61
CA ALA A 569 -17.87 4.63 -38.91
C ALA A 569 -17.03 3.94 -39.99
N ALA A 570 -15.73 3.72 -39.74
CA ALA A 570 -14.84 3.02 -40.67
C ALA A 570 -15.29 1.59 -40.96
N VAL A 571 -15.70 0.82 -39.94
CA VAL A 571 -16.24 -0.53 -40.11
C VAL A 571 -17.54 -0.50 -40.92
N CYS A 572 -18.45 0.43 -40.65
CA CYS A 572 -19.67 0.62 -41.43
C CYS A 572 -19.37 1.00 -42.89
N THR A 573 -18.39 1.87 -43.14
CA THR A 573 -17.95 2.23 -44.49
C THR A 573 -17.32 1.04 -45.22
N ILE A 574 -16.47 0.25 -44.55
CA ILE A 574 -15.86 -0.95 -45.13
C ILE A 574 -16.94 -2.00 -45.46
N CYS A 575 -17.93 -2.19 -44.58
CA CYS A 575 -19.06 -3.08 -44.82
C CYS A 575 -19.92 -2.61 -45.99
N ALA A 576 -20.20 -1.30 -46.08
CA ALA A 576 -20.94 -0.71 -47.21
C ALA A 576 -20.18 -0.86 -48.54
N ILE A 577 -18.86 -0.63 -48.54
CA ILE A 577 -18.00 -0.83 -49.71
C ILE A 577 -17.97 -2.31 -50.11
N ARG A 578 -17.82 -3.23 -49.16
CA ARG A 578 -17.83 -4.68 -49.45
C ARG A 578 -19.18 -5.14 -49.99
N TRP A 579 -20.28 -4.65 -49.43
CA TRP A 579 -21.62 -4.94 -49.92
C TRP A 579 -21.83 -4.41 -51.34
N TRP A 580 -21.40 -3.18 -51.61
CA TRP A 580 -21.50 -2.56 -52.94
C TRP A 580 -20.62 -3.27 -53.98
N ARG A 581 -19.41 -3.71 -53.58
CA ARG A 581 -18.52 -4.53 -54.43
C ARG A 581 -19.11 -5.91 -54.73
N ARG A 582 -19.80 -6.54 -53.76
CA ARG A 582 -20.53 -7.80 -53.99
C ARG A 582 -21.64 -7.61 -55.01
N ARG A 583 -22.45 -6.56 -54.83
CA ARG A 583 -23.54 -6.21 -55.74
C ARG A 583 -23.07 -5.90 -57.16
N ARG A 584 -21.87 -5.32 -57.33
CA ARG A 584 -21.25 -5.14 -58.65
C ARG A 584 -20.74 -6.44 -59.28
N ARG A 585 -20.27 -7.42 -58.49
CA ARG A 585 -19.90 -8.74 -59.02
C ARG A 585 -21.12 -9.52 -59.49
N ASP A 586 -22.23 -9.41 -58.77
CA ASP A 586 -23.47 -10.08 -59.16
C ASP A 586 -24.13 -9.46 -60.41
N GLN A 587 -23.60 -8.32 -60.91
CA GLN A 587 -24.01 -7.66 -62.16
C GLN A 587 -22.98 -7.78 -63.30
N GLY A 588 -21.81 -8.35 -63.05
CA GLY A 588 -20.78 -8.59 -64.07
C GLY A 588 -20.74 -10.07 -64.44
N GLY A 589 -21.22 -10.42 -65.63
CA GLY A 589 -21.11 -11.77 -66.18
C GLY A 589 -19.66 -12.27 -66.25
N PRO A 590 -19.45 -13.60 -66.30
CA PRO A 590 -18.12 -14.20 -66.18
C PRO A 590 -17.22 -13.82 -67.38
N PRO A 591 -15.91 -13.58 -67.16
CA PRO A 591 -14.97 -13.32 -68.25
C PRO A 591 -14.63 -14.60 -69.04
N PRO A 592 -14.25 -14.49 -70.32
CA PRO A 592 -13.94 -15.65 -71.16
C PRO A 592 -12.53 -16.21 -70.86
N HIS A 593 -12.40 -17.53 -70.97
CA HIS A 593 -11.15 -18.28 -70.82
C HIS A 593 -10.16 -18.00 -71.97
N PRO A 594 -8.85 -17.85 -71.69
CA PRO A 594 -7.80 -17.88 -72.71
C PRO A 594 -7.24 -19.31 -72.93
N PRO A 595 -6.62 -19.60 -74.09
CA PRO A 595 -6.26 -20.96 -74.49
C PRO A 595 -4.90 -21.42 -73.95
N PHE A 596 -4.77 -22.74 -73.89
CA PHE A 596 -3.58 -23.53 -73.57
C PHE A 596 -2.33 -23.14 -74.39
N ARG A 597 -1.17 -23.10 -73.71
CA ARG A 597 0.16 -23.33 -74.30
C ARG A 597 1.02 -24.08 -73.28
N GLY A 598 1.60 -25.20 -73.70
CA GLY A 598 2.57 -25.98 -72.93
C GLY A 598 4.01 -25.53 -73.16
N GLY A 599 4.93 -26.11 -72.38
CA GLY A 599 6.37 -26.13 -72.66
C GLY A 599 7.28 -25.61 -71.54
N ASP A 600 7.86 -26.58 -70.80
CA ASP A 600 9.25 -26.71 -70.36
C ASP A 600 9.90 -25.87 -69.23
N ALA A 601 10.34 -26.65 -68.22
CA ALA A 601 11.65 -26.71 -67.57
C ALA A 601 12.33 -25.44 -67.00
N ASN A 602 12.46 -25.37 -65.68
CA ASN A 602 13.74 -25.54 -64.95
C ASN A 602 13.60 -25.15 -63.46
N ILE A 603 13.94 -26.08 -62.58
CA ILE A 603 14.07 -25.90 -61.12
C ILE A 603 15.57 -25.85 -60.79
N PRO A 604 16.02 -24.88 -59.97
CA PRO A 604 17.14 -25.12 -59.07
C PRO A 604 16.75 -24.92 -57.58
N PRO A 605 17.54 -25.49 -56.65
CA PRO A 605 17.06 -25.87 -55.31
C PRO A 605 17.29 -24.81 -54.22
N PHE A 606 16.55 -25.00 -53.13
CA PHE A 606 16.75 -24.39 -51.81
C PHE A 606 18.11 -24.76 -51.18
N PRO A 607 18.67 -23.88 -50.34
CA PRO A 607 19.20 -24.22 -49.03
C PRO A 607 18.22 -23.69 -47.94
N GLY A 608 17.95 -24.35 -46.82
CA GLY A 608 18.85 -25.12 -45.97
C GLY A 608 19.07 -24.30 -44.69
N ASP A 609 18.58 -24.83 -43.56
CA ASP A 609 18.53 -24.25 -42.22
C ASP A 609 19.88 -23.76 -41.67
N ASP A 610 19.81 -22.74 -40.81
CA ASP A 610 20.57 -22.56 -39.56
C ASP A 610 19.67 -21.88 -38.52
#